data_AF-A0A8T7JXF4-F1
#
_entry.id   AF-A0A8T7JXF4-F1
#
_cell.length_a   1.000
_cell.length_b   1.000
_cell.length_c   1.000
_cell.angle_alpha   90.00
_cell.angle_beta   90.00
_cell.angle_gamma   90.00
#
_symmetry.space_group_name_H-M   'P 1'
#
loop_
_entity.id
_entity.type
_entity.pdbx_description
1 polymer ?
#
loop_
_entity_poly.entity_id
_entity_poly.type
_entity_poly.pdbx_seq_one_letter_code
_entity_poly.pdbx_strand_id
1 'polypeptide(L)'
;SSMSRLLGLARRAFSFVVVDTFPMLDSTVMAILDNSDLAYLVFQGAAPSVYGVARLIPILEGIGFQSDRLRLILNHNHASYPGELGEKEITGRLPRPVDYVTPYQKRLLMAMNNGEPHILRATRMFGFGKVVSRIADELEATQSDSRVIAEPQLLRKAAV
;
A
#
# COMPACT_ATOMS: atom_id res chain seq x y z
N SER A 1 -2.84 14.24 17.17
CA SER A 1 -1.62 14.94 16.73
C SER A 1 -1.95 16.03 15.71
N SER A 2 -1.05 16.98 15.43
CA SER A 2 -1.18 17.90 14.28
C SER A 2 -1.36 17.14 12.95
N MET A 3 -0.69 15.99 12.81
CA MET A 3 -0.84 15.11 11.66
C MET A 3 -2.28 14.59 11.51
N SER A 4 -2.89 14.07 12.59
CA SER A 4 -4.27 13.58 12.58
C SER A 4 -5.27 14.66 12.15
N ARG A 5 -5.06 15.92 12.57
CA ARG A 5 -5.91 17.04 12.13
C ARG A 5 -5.77 17.33 10.64
N LEU A 6 -4.54 17.30 10.11
CA LEU A 6 -4.26 17.47 8.69
C LEU A 6 -4.92 16.37 7.86
N LEU A 7 -4.76 15.11 8.27
CA LEU A 7 -5.40 13.96 7.60
C LEU A 7 -6.92 14.05 7.65
N GLY A 8 -7.49 14.48 8.78
CA GLY A 8 -8.93 14.69 8.91
C GLY A 8 -9.47 15.79 7.97
N LEU A 9 -8.70 16.85 7.71
CA LEU A 9 -9.05 17.86 6.72
C LEU A 9 -8.95 17.30 5.30
N ALA A 10 -7.84 16.64 4.96
CA ALA A 10 -7.61 16.05 3.65
C ALA A 10 -8.70 15.03 3.29
N ARG A 11 -9.10 14.17 4.23
CA ARG A 11 -10.16 13.17 4.05
C ARG A 11 -11.52 13.77 3.70
N ARG A 12 -11.81 15.00 4.14
CA ARG A 12 -13.04 15.70 3.76
C ARG A 12 -12.96 16.37 2.40
N ALA A 13 -11.76 16.73 1.96
CA ALA A 13 -11.53 17.46 0.72
C ALA A 13 -11.31 16.55 -0.49
N PHE A 14 -10.79 15.34 -0.28
CA PHE A 14 -10.39 14.43 -1.34
C PHE A 14 -11.05 13.06 -1.22
N SER A 15 -11.31 12.42 -2.36
CA SER A 15 -11.84 11.05 -2.40
C SER A 15 -10.80 10.01 -1.97
N PHE A 16 -9.52 10.31 -2.15
CA PHE A 16 -8.38 9.49 -1.76
C PHE A 16 -7.28 10.40 -1.21
N VAL A 17 -6.61 9.94 -0.14
CA VAL A 17 -5.43 10.60 0.42
C VAL A 17 -4.32 9.56 0.46
N VAL A 18 -3.28 9.73 -0.37
CA VAL A 18 -2.11 8.86 -0.40
C VAL A 18 -1.00 9.55 0.40
N VAL A 19 -0.49 8.85 1.41
CA VAL A 19 0.61 9.35 2.25
C VAL A 19 1.83 8.48 2.00
N ASP A 20 2.86 9.05 1.40
CA ASP A 20 4.16 8.40 1.23
C ASP A 20 4.98 8.58 2.51
N THR A 21 5.54 7.49 3.03
CA THR A 21 6.26 7.46 4.31
C THR A 21 7.63 6.85 4.15
N PHE A 22 8.57 7.31 4.98
CA PHE A 22 9.81 6.56 5.21
C PHE A 22 9.51 5.34 6.07
N PRO A 23 10.30 4.25 5.95
CA PRO A 23 10.11 3.03 6.73
C PRO A 23 10.62 3.20 8.17
N MET A 24 10.07 4.18 8.89
CA MET A 24 10.40 4.50 10.27
C MET A 24 9.11 4.54 11.08
N LEU A 25 9.00 3.69 12.10
CA LEU A 25 7.82 3.61 12.96
C LEU A 25 7.90 4.63 14.09
N ASP A 26 7.78 5.91 13.73
CA ASP A 26 7.78 7.02 14.67
C ASP A 26 6.36 7.51 14.98
N SER A 27 6.24 8.51 15.87
CA SER A 27 4.93 9.08 16.25
C SER A 27 4.15 9.67 15.06
N THR A 28 4.82 10.09 13.99
CA THR A 28 4.20 10.64 12.79
C THR A 28 3.59 9.52 11.96
N VAL A 29 4.36 8.46 11.68
CA VAL A 29 3.88 7.28 10.95
C VAL A 29 2.81 6.55 11.72
N MET A 30 2.91 6.46 13.05
CA MET A 30 1.83 5.94 13.90
C MET A 30 0.54 6.74 13.73
N ALA A 31 0.60 8.07 13.78
CA ALA A 31 -0.57 8.92 13.57
C ALA A 31 -1.15 8.79 12.15
N ILE A 32 -0.33 8.50 11.15
CA ILE A 32 -0.78 8.18 9.79
C ILE A 32 -1.52 6.83 9.78
N LEU A 33 -0.89 5.77 10.30
CA LEU A 33 -1.47 4.42 10.35
C LEU A 33 -2.81 4.39 11.09
N ASP A 34 -2.93 5.11 12.22
CA ASP A 34 -4.17 5.24 12.99
C ASP A 34 -5.34 5.82 12.17
N ASN A 35 -5.05 6.61 11.13
CA ASN A 35 -6.04 7.32 10.32
C ASN A 35 -6.19 6.78 8.89
N SER A 36 -5.40 5.76 8.50
CA SER A 36 -5.38 5.20 7.15
C SER A 36 -6.35 4.04 7.01
N ASP A 37 -7.23 4.03 6.01
CA ASP A 37 -8.12 2.88 5.79
C ASP A 37 -7.33 1.62 5.35
N LEU A 38 -6.25 1.81 4.57
CA LEU A 38 -5.33 0.77 4.10
C LEU A 38 -3.87 1.21 4.27
N ALA A 39 -2.97 0.26 4.45
CA ALA A 39 -1.53 0.47 4.40
C ALA A 39 -0.87 -0.50 3.40
N TYR A 40 0.03 0.02 2.58
CA TYR A 40 0.80 -0.76 1.60
C TYR A 40 2.25 -0.82 2.04
N LEU A 41 2.75 -2.02 2.37
CA LEU A 41 4.14 -2.26 2.66
C LEU A 41 4.84 -2.73 1.38
N VAL A 42 5.60 -1.81 0.78
CA VAL A 42 6.34 -2.05 -0.47
C VAL A 42 7.76 -2.49 -0.13
N PHE A 43 8.21 -3.60 -0.70
CA PHE A 43 9.53 -4.16 -0.40
C PHE A 43 10.14 -4.88 -1.61
N GLN A 44 11.45 -5.15 -1.54
CA GLN A 44 12.20 -5.78 -2.62
C GLN A 44 12.48 -7.25 -2.29
N GLY A 45 12.76 -8.06 -3.32
CA GLY A 45 13.06 -9.49 -3.17
C GLY A 45 14.41 -9.81 -2.52
N ALA A 46 15.23 -8.81 -2.18
CA ALA A 46 16.51 -9.03 -1.52
C ALA A 46 16.34 -9.46 -0.06
N ALA A 47 17.18 -10.41 0.40
CA ALA A 47 17.07 -11.02 1.73
C ALA A 47 16.95 -10.02 2.90
N PRO A 48 17.72 -8.91 2.97
CA PRO A 48 17.56 -7.92 4.04
C PRO A 48 16.18 -7.23 4.04
N SER A 49 15.63 -6.95 2.85
CA SER A 49 14.31 -6.31 2.72
C SER A 49 13.20 -7.25 3.15
N VAL A 50 13.26 -8.52 2.72
CA VAL A 50 12.33 -9.57 3.14
C VAL A 50 12.38 -9.78 4.65
N TYR A 51 13.57 -9.83 5.24
CA TYR A 51 13.74 -9.97 6.70
C TYR A 51 13.14 -8.80 7.47
N GLY A 52 13.37 -7.57 7.01
CA GLY A 52 12.82 -6.36 7.62
C GLY A 52 11.29 -6.38 7.62
N VAL A 53 10.68 -6.72 6.48
CA VAL A 53 9.21 -6.84 6.37
C VAL A 53 8.66 -7.96 7.24
N ALA A 54 9.30 -9.13 7.25
CA ALA A 54 8.88 -10.26 8.08
C ALA A 54 8.83 -9.89 9.58
N ARG A 55 9.75 -9.04 10.05
CA ARG A 55 9.75 -8.52 11.43
C ARG A 55 8.76 -7.37 11.65
N LEU A 56 8.52 -6.52 10.66
CA LEU A 56 7.63 -5.38 10.80
C LEU A 56 6.15 -5.79 10.89
N ILE A 57 5.73 -6.80 10.12
CA ILE A 57 4.33 -7.26 10.12
C ILE A 57 3.79 -7.58 11.53
N PRO A 58 4.43 -8.45 12.34
CA PRO A 58 3.92 -8.74 13.69
C PRO A 58 3.98 -7.54 14.63
N ILE A 59 4.88 -6.58 14.39
CA ILE A 59 4.91 -5.32 15.15
C ILE A 59 3.67 -4.49 14.83
N LEU A 60 3.32 -4.34 13.54
CA LEU A 60 2.11 -3.62 13.10
C LEU A 60 0.84 -4.28 13.66
N GLU A 61 0.77 -5.61 13.66
CA GLU A 61 -0.34 -6.34 14.26
C GLU A 61 -0.40 -6.13 15.78
N GLY A 62 0.76 -6.16 16.47
CA GLY A 62 0.87 -5.95 17.91
C GLY A 62 0.46 -4.55 18.39
N ILE A 63 0.59 -3.52 17.54
CA ILE A 63 0.08 -2.16 17.82
C ILE A 63 -1.38 -1.97 17.41
N GLY A 64 -2.06 -3.03 16.97
CA GLY A 64 -3.49 -3.02 16.63
C GLY A 64 -3.80 -2.64 15.18
N PHE A 65 -2.80 -2.59 14.29
CA PHE A 65 -3.08 -2.42 12.86
C PHE A 65 -3.67 -3.72 12.30
N GLN A 66 -4.89 -3.65 11.80
CA GLN A 66 -5.64 -4.84 11.40
C GLN A 66 -5.01 -5.47 10.14
N SER A 67 -4.89 -6.80 10.13
CA SER A 67 -4.24 -7.53 9.04
C SER A 67 -4.98 -7.39 7.71
N ASP A 68 -6.30 -7.30 7.73
CA ASP A 68 -7.15 -7.04 6.56
C ASP A 68 -6.97 -5.65 5.95
N ARG A 69 -6.33 -4.72 6.67
CA ARG A 69 -6.00 -3.37 6.19
C ARG A 69 -4.56 -3.23 5.69
N LEU A 70 -3.74 -4.27 5.85
CA LEU A 70 -2.36 -4.30 5.36
C LEU A 70 -2.29 -5.01 4.01
N ARG A 71 -1.53 -4.45 3.06
CA ARG A 71 -1.20 -5.05 1.76
C ARG A 71 0.31 -5.13 1.59
N LEU A 72 0.81 -6.28 1.18
CA LEU A 72 2.21 -6.53 0.86
C LEU A 72 2.42 -6.39 -0.65
N ILE A 73 3.35 -5.52 -1.05
CA ILE A 73 3.74 -5.33 -2.45
C ILE A 73 5.21 -5.74 -2.62
N LEU A 74 5.43 -6.87 -3.30
CA LEU A 74 6.77 -7.25 -3.75
C LEU A 74 7.11 -6.48 -5.03
N ASN A 75 8.11 -5.62 -4.95
CA ASN A 75 8.59 -4.81 -6.07
C ASN A 75 9.90 -5.35 -6.63
N HIS A 76 9.83 -5.97 -7.80
CA HIS A 76 11.02 -6.29 -8.58
C HIS A 76 11.51 -5.02 -9.29
N ASN A 77 12.45 -4.31 -8.67
CA ASN A 77 13.03 -3.08 -9.21
C ASN A 77 14.30 -3.31 -10.04
N HIS A 78 14.74 -4.56 -10.19
CA HIS A 78 15.89 -4.95 -11.01
C HIS A 78 15.58 -6.19 -11.85
N ALA A 79 16.38 -6.44 -12.89
CA ALA A 79 16.30 -7.68 -13.64
C ALA A 79 16.70 -8.87 -12.76
N SER A 80 16.09 -10.03 -13.00
CA SER A 80 16.45 -11.24 -12.26
C SER A 80 17.90 -11.66 -12.50
N TYR A 81 18.52 -12.20 -11.45
CA TYR A 81 19.92 -12.62 -11.47
C TYR A 81 20.11 -13.96 -10.72
N PRO A 82 21.16 -14.74 -11.02
CA PRO A 82 21.42 -16.01 -10.34
C PRO A 82 21.59 -15.82 -8.82
N GLY A 83 20.83 -16.57 -8.02
CA GLY A 83 20.83 -16.45 -6.56
C GLY A 83 19.85 -15.42 -6.01
N GLU A 84 19.03 -14.77 -6.85
CA GLU A 84 17.84 -14.05 -6.41
C GLU A 84 16.87 -15.04 -5.72
N LEU A 85 16.26 -14.60 -4.62
CA LEU A 85 15.23 -15.39 -3.94
C LEU A 85 14.00 -15.50 -4.85
N GLY A 86 13.53 -16.72 -5.08
CA GLY A 86 12.30 -16.94 -5.83
C GLY A 86 11.06 -16.44 -5.06
N GLU A 87 9.99 -16.06 -5.76
CA GLU A 87 8.76 -15.56 -5.15
C GLU A 87 8.17 -16.51 -4.11
N LYS A 88 8.22 -17.83 -4.36
CA LYS A 88 7.78 -18.86 -3.40
C LYS A 88 8.61 -18.87 -2.13
N GLU A 89 9.93 -18.68 -2.26
CA GLU A 89 10.85 -18.64 -1.13
C GLU A 89 10.65 -17.36 -0.31
N ILE A 90 10.47 -16.22 -0.99
CA ILE A 90 10.12 -14.94 -0.36
C ILE A 90 8.82 -15.11 0.43
N THR A 91 7.78 -15.61 -0.21
CA THR A 91 6.45 -15.80 0.43
C THR A 91 6.54 -16.74 1.63
N GLY A 92 7.33 -17.81 1.55
CA GLY A 92 7.52 -18.75 2.67
C GLY A 92 8.25 -18.17 3.88
N ARG A 93 8.92 -17.02 3.73
CA ARG A 93 9.61 -16.31 4.83
C ARG A 93 8.76 -15.22 5.47
N LEU A 94 7.59 -14.93 4.89
CA LEU A 94 6.67 -13.90 5.38
C LEU A 94 5.57 -14.56 6.23
N PRO A 95 5.08 -13.89 7.28
CA PRO A 95 3.99 -14.41 8.11
C PRO A 95 2.64 -14.45 7.37
N ARG A 96 2.55 -13.86 6.17
CA ARG A 96 1.35 -13.82 5.34
C ARG A 96 1.71 -13.75 3.85
N PRO A 97 0.77 -14.08 2.94
CA PRO A 97 0.98 -13.98 1.50
C PRO A 97 1.25 -12.55 1.02
N VAL A 98 1.95 -12.45 -0.12
CA VAL A 98 2.11 -11.20 -0.87
C VAL A 98 0.83 -10.92 -1.65
N ASP A 99 0.30 -9.70 -1.55
CA ASP A 99 -0.96 -9.31 -2.21
C ASP A 99 -0.72 -8.88 -3.67
N TYR A 100 0.40 -8.19 -3.92
CA TYR A 100 0.76 -7.69 -5.24
C TYR A 100 2.24 -7.90 -5.57
N VAL A 101 2.52 -8.27 -6.82
CA VAL A 101 3.90 -8.38 -7.34
C VAL A 101 4.05 -7.45 -8.53
N THR A 102 4.89 -6.42 -8.42
CA THR A 102 5.22 -5.54 -9.54
C THR A 102 6.46 -6.05 -10.26
N PRO A 103 6.41 -6.28 -11.59
CA PRO A 103 7.55 -6.77 -12.33
C PRO A 103 8.55 -5.66 -12.64
N TYR A 104 9.81 -6.05 -12.84
CA TYR A 104 10.82 -5.14 -13.33
C TYR A 104 10.51 -4.68 -14.76
N GLN A 105 10.49 -3.36 -14.95
CA GLN A 105 10.36 -2.75 -16.27
C GLN A 105 11.34 -1.60 -16.41
N LYS A 106 12.28 -1.74 -17.35
CA LYS A 106 13.29 -0.69 -17.64
C LYS A 106 12.64 0.67 -17.95
N ARG A 107 11.48 0.67 -18.61
CA ARG A 107 10.72 1.91 -18.91
C ARG A 107 10.26 2.65 -17.66
N LEU A 108 10.00 1.94 -16.56
CA LEU A 108 9.62 2.56 -15.29
C LEU A 108 10.78 3.38 -14.71
N LEU A 109 12.02 2.85 -14.78
CA LEU A 109 13.22 3.60 -14.36
C LEU A 109 13.43 4.87 -15.19
N MET A 110 13.24 4.79 -16.51
CA MET A 110 13.33 5.95 -17.40
C MET A 110 12.26 6.99 -17.07
N ALA A 111 11.01 6.55 -16.87
CA ALA A 111 9.90 7.42 -16.55
C ALA A 111 10.12 8.14 -15.19
N MET A 112 10.65 7.44 -14.18
CA MET A 112 11.01 8.02 -12.89
C MET A 112 12.04 9.16 -13.05
N ASN A 113 13.12 8.93 -13.81
CA ASN A 113 14.16 9.94 -14.03
C ASN A 113 13.64 11.18 -14.79
N ASN A 114 12.57 11.01 -15.57
CA ASN A 114 11.95 12.08 -16.35
C ASN A 114 10.73 12.72 -15.65
N GLY A 115 10.40 12.30 -14.41
CA GLY A 115 9.21 12.79 -13.71
C GLY A 115 7.89 12.42 -14.39
N GLU A 116 7.88 11.38 -15.22
CA GLU A 116 6.70 10.92 -15.94
C GLU A 116 6.00 9.78 -15.18
N PRO A 117 4.71 9.93 -14.82
CA PRO A 117 3.95 8.82 -14.23
C PRO A 117 3.73 7.71 -15.26
N HIS A 118 4.55 6.64 -15.20
CA HIS A 118 4.55 5.57 -16.19
C HIS A 118 3.16 4.93 -16.41
N ILE A 119 2.34 4.91 -15.36
CA ILE A 119 0.98 4.36 -15.39
C ILE A 119 0.09 5.01 -16.48
N LEU A 120 0.30 6.29 -16.80
CA LEU A 120 -0.49 7.01 -17.81
C LEU A 120 -0.27 6.49 -19.24
N ARG A 121 0.83 5.76 -19.46
CA ARG A 121 1.18 5.15 -20.75
C ARG A 121 1.19 3.62 -20.68
N ALA A 122 0.98 3.03 -19.51
CA ALA A 122 1.02 1.59 -19.31
C ALA A 122 -0.33 0.96 -19.68
N THR A 123 -0.29 -0.23 -20.26
CA THR A 123 -1.49 -1.04 -20.49
C THR A 123 -2.01 -1.64 -19.18
N ARG A 124 -3.33 -1.69 -19.00
CA ARG A 124 -3.97 -2.34 -17.86
C ARG A 124 -3.95 -3.89 -17.95
N MET A 125 -3.56 -4.47 -19.08
CA MET A 125 -3.68 -5.92 -19.32
C MET A 125 -2.53 -6.76 -18.74
N PHE A 126 -1.32 -6.21 -18.66
CA PHE A 126 -0.14 -6.93 -18.15
C PHE A 126 0.87 -5.99 -17.48
N GLY A 127 1.88 -6.57 -16.82
CA GLY A 127 2.99 -5.82 -16.26
C GLY A 127 2.63 -4.90 -15.09
N PHE A 128 3.41 -3.82 -14.92
CA PHE A 128 3.18 -2.78 -13.91
C PHE A 128 1.78 -2.17 -14.01
N GLY A 129 1.30 -1.88 -15.22
CA GLY A 129 -0.02 -1.29 -15.44
C GLY A 129 -1.16 -2.17 -14.95
N LYS A 130 -1.10 -3.50 -15.15
CA LYS A 130 -2.09 -4.44 -14.57
C LYS A 130 -2.09 -4.41 -13.05
N VAL A 131 -0.92 -4.35 -12.42
CA VAL A 131 -0.81 -4.40 -10.96
C VAL A 131 -1.36 -3.13 -10.33
N VAL A 132 -0.92 -1.96 -10.80
CA VAL A 132 -1.41 -0.67 -10.30
C VAL A 132 -2.90 -0.48 -10.58
N SER A 133 -3.40 -0.99 -11.70
CA SER A 133 -4.84 -0.99 -12.00
C SER A 133 -5.64 -1.77 -10.97
N ARG A 134 -5.18 -2.98 -10.59
CA ARG A 134 -5.86 -3.77 -9.55
C ARG A 134 -5.84 -3.08 -8.18
N ILE A 135 -4.74 -2.40 -7.84
CA ILE A 135 -4.66 -1.60 -6.61
C ILE A 135 -5.68 -0.45 -6.66
N ALA A 136 -5.80 0.24 -7.79
CA ALA A 136 -6.79 1.31 -7.95
C ALA A 136 -8.24 0.77 -7.84
N ASP A 137 -8.53 -0.35 -8.49
CA ASP A 137 -9.85 -0.99 -8.43
C ASP A 137 -10.21 -1.40 -6.99
N GLU A 138 -9.23 -1.90 -6.21
CA GLU A 138 -9.40 -2.20 -4.77
C GLU A 138 -9.67 -0.94 -3.94
N LEU A 139 -8.93 0.15 -4.19
CA LEU A 139 -9.12 1.42 -3.49
C LEU A 139 -10.53 1.97 -3.74
N GLU A 140 -11.03 1.91 -4.97
CA GLU A 140 -12.38 2.33 -5.33
C GLU A 140 -13.46 1.50 -4.63
N ALA A 141 -13.27 0.17 -4.54
CA ALA A 141 -14.16 -0.71 -3.80
C ALA A 141 -14.19 -0.36 -2.29
N THR A 142 -13.02 -0.17 -1.69
CA THR A 142 -12.88 0.18 -0.26
C THR A 142 -13.52 1.52 0.08
N GLN A 143 -13.40 2.50 -0.83
CA GLN A 143 -14.02 3.81 -0.67
C GLN A 143 -15.55 3.75 -0.72
N SER A 144 -16.09 2.90 -1.60
CA SER A 144 -17.53 2.68 -1.71
C SER A 144 -18.10 2.07 -0.44
N ASP A 145 -17.45 1.03 0.11
CA ASP A 145 -17.86 0.40 1.37
C ASP A 145 -17.83 1.39 2.55
N SER A 146 -16.78 2.22 2.63
CA SER A 146 -16.64 3.22 3.69
C SER A 146 -17.76 4.29 3.63
N ARG A 147 -18.19 4.69 2.43
CA ARG A 147 -19.31 5.62 2.24
C ARG A 147 -20.65 4.97 2.62
N VAL A 148 -20.86 3.73 2.20
CA VAL A 148 -22.07 2.96 2.55
C VAL A 148 -22.17 2.71 4.05
N ILE A 149 -21.08 2.63 4.81
CA ILE A 149 -21.13 2.53 6.28
C ILE A 149 -21.41 3.90 6.93
N ALA A 150 -20.90 4.99 6.36
CA ALA A 150 -21.06 6.34 6.90
C ALA A 150 -22.48 6.90 6.71
N GLU A 151 -23.13 6.67 5.56
CA GLU A 151 -24.46 7.22 5.24
C GLU A 151 -25.60 6.71 6.15
N PRO A 152 -25.71 5.41 6.49
CA PRO A 152 -26.72 4.88 7.41
C PRO A 152 -26.59 5.45 8.83
N GLN A 153 -25.38 5.81 9.26
CA GLN A 153 -25.13 6.39 10.58
C GLN A 153 -25.52 7.88 10.63
N LEU A 154 -25.40 8.60 9.51
CA LEU A 154 -25.84 9.99 9.38
C LEU A 154 -27.37 10.10 9.37
N LEU A 155 -28.06 9.19 8.65
CA LEU A 155 -29.53 9.15 8.64
C LEU A 155 -30.12 8.83 10.02
N ARG A 156 -29.45 8.00 10.84
CA ARG A 156 -29.87 7.74 12.23
C ARG A 156 -29.64 8.92 13.17
N LYS A 157 -28.66 9.78 12.90
CA LYS A 157 -28.38 10.98 13.71
C LYS A 157 -29.23 12.18 13.33
N ALA A 158 -29.79 12.21 12.11
CA ALA A 158 -30.72 13.26 11.68
C ALA A 158 -32.18 12.98 12.08
N ALA A 159 -32.48 11.79 12.59
CA ALA A 159 -33.81 11.36 13.02
C ALA A 159 -34.04 11.48 14.55
N VAL A 160 -33.17 12.22 15.26
CA VAL A 160 -33.26 12.50 16.71
C VAL A 160 -33.21 14.01 16.93
#